data_AF-A0A2D5PBK1-F1
#
_entry.id   AF-A0A2D5PBK1-F1
#
_cell.length_a   1.000
_cell.length_b   1.000
_cell.length_c   1.000
_cell.angle_alpha   90.00
_cell.angle_beta   90.00
_cell.angle_gamma   90.00
#
_symmetry.space_group_name_H-M   'P 1'
#
loop_
_entity.id
_entity.type
_entity.pdbx_description
1 polymer ?
#
loop_
_entity_poly.entity_id
_entity_poly.type
_entity_poly.pdbx_seq_one_letter_code
_entity_poly.pdbx_strand_id
1 'polypeptide(L)'
;MRTVRESALLIALLFKRSEKTRARISGLTVKKLSKRERLKTAFVTNLTDELDDLGIVLVELDRGGFGLIYAHLLNGAPTVKAQTLLKNDLNDIKKHRKTFKDIENELSDGSNDDDDDNDDSF
;
A
#
# COMPACT_ATOMS: atom_id res chain seq x y z
N MET A 1 -2.75 -13.78 -23.16
CA MET A 1 -2.78 -12.97 -21.92
C MET A 1 -3.90 -13.50 -21.05
N ARG A 2 -3.74 -13.58 -19.72
CA ARG A 2 -4.87 -13.94 -18.83
C ARG A 2 -5.75 -12.72 -18.58
N THR A 3 -7.03 -12.96 -18.30
CA THR A 3 -7.95 -11.93 -17.81
C THR A 3 -7.49 -11.41 -16.45
N VAL A 4 -8.05 -10.28 -16.03
CA VAL A 4 -7.73 -9.69 -14.72
C VAL A 4 -8.19 -10.64 -13.60
N ARG A 5 -9.44 -11.13 -13.66
CA ARG A 5 -9.99 -12.11 -12.72
C ARG A 5 -9.14 -13.37 -12.58
N GLU A 6 -8.74 -13.99 -13.69
CA GLU A 6 -7.87 -15.18 -13.65
C GLU A 6 -6.53 -14.89 -12.98
N SER A 7 -5.97 -13.70 -13.22
CA SER A 7 -4.72 -13.27 -12.59
C SER A 7 -4.90 -13.06 -11.08
N ALA A 8 -6.00 -12.43 -10.67
CA ALA A 8 -6.37 -12.24 -9.27
C ALA A 8 -6.53 -13.58 -8.53
N LEU A 9 -7.26 -14.54 -9.13
CA LEU A 9 -7.44 -15.88 -8.55
C LEU A 9 -6.11 -16.62 -8.34
N LEU A 10 -5.17 -16.52 -9.28
CA LEU A 10 -3.86 -17.13 -9.15
C LEU A 10 -3.00 -16.47 -8.06
N ILE A 11 -3.07 -15.14 -7.95
CA ILE A 11 -2.38 -14.39 -6.88
C ILE A 11 -2.99 -14.72 -5.51
N ALA A 12 -4.32 -14.74 -5.41
CA ALA A 12 -5.02 -15.11 -4.19
C ALA A 12 -4.70 -16.54 -3.76
N LEU A 13 -4.65 -17.49 -4.70
CA LEU A 13 -4.24 -18.87 -4.42
C LEU A 13 -2.79 -18.96 -3.93
N LEU A 14 -1.87 -18.23 -4.59
CA LEU A 14 -0.47 -18.14 -4.15
C LEU A 14 -0.39 -17.60 -2.71
N PHE A 15 -1.12 -16.53 -2.42
CA PHE A 15 -1.12 -15.90 -1.10
C PHE A 15 -1.70 -16.84 -0.03
N LYS A 16 -2.85 -17.46 -0.31
CA LYS A 16 -3.47 -18.45 0.58
C LYS A 16 -2.54 -19.61 0.91
N ARG A 17 -1.83 -20.15 -0.10
CA ARG A 17 -0.87 -21.25 0.09
C ARG A 17 0.43 -20.84 0.78
N SER A 18 0.73 -19.55 0.86
CA SER A 18 1.91 -19.08 1.60
C SER A 18 1.72 -19.16 3.12
N GLU A 19 0.47 -19.30 3.59
CA GLU A 19 0.08 -19.30 5.01
C GLU A 19 0.57 -18.05 5.79
N LYS A 20 0.92 -16.98 5.07
CA LYS A 20 1.27 -15.70 5.65
C LYS A 20 0.04 -14.81 5.79
N THR A 21 0.04 -13.98 6.83
CA THR A 21 -0.98 -12.94 7.06
C THR A 21 -0.77 -11.72 6.18
N ARG A 22 0.50 -11.45 5.80
CA ARG A 22 0.93 -10.42 4.87
C ARG A 22 2.11 -10.95 4.04
N ALA A 23 2.18 -10.59 2.76
CA ALA A 23 3.25 -11.04 1.87
C ALA A 23 3.65 -9.97 0.87
N ARG A 24 4.90 -10.01 0.41
CA ARG A 24 5.37 -9.24 -0.74
C ARG A 24 5.48 -10.16 -1.96
N ILE A 25 5.00 -9.69 -3.10
CA ILE A 25 5.24 -10.33 -4.40
C ILE A 25 5.94 -9.37 -5.35
N SER A 26 6.85 -9.90 -6.18
CA SER A 26 7.55 -9.08 -7.16
C SER A 26 6.64 -8.73 -8.35
N GLY A 27 6.92 -7.63 -9.04
CA GLY A 27 6.26 -7.33 -10.32
C GLY A 27 6.49 -8.43 -11.37
N LEU A 28 7.64 -9.11 -11.33
CA LEU A 28 7.92 -10.27 -12.18
C LEU A 28 6.96 -11.44 -11.90
N THR A 29 6.62 -11.68 -10.63
CA THR A 29 5.63 -12.68 -10.25
C THR A 29 4.26 -12.34 -10.85
N VAL A 30 3.81 -11.09 -10.73
CA VAL A 30 2.53 -10.64 -11.32
C VAL A 30 2.54 -10.77 -12.84
N LYS A 31 3.64 -10.40 -13.52
CA LYS A 31 3.83 -10.57 -14.97
C LYS A 31 3.71 -12.05 -15.38
N LYS A 32 4.41 -12.94 -14.66
CA LYS A 32 4.38 -14.39 -14.91
C LYS A 32 2.99 -14.98 -14.68
N LEU A 33 2.31 -14.58 -13.61
CA LEU A 33 0.97 -15.05 -13.28
C LEU A 33 -0.11 -14.47 -14.20
N SER A 34 0.08 -13.31 -14.80
CA SER A 34 -0.89 -12.72 -15.74
C SER A 34 -0.58 -13.01 -17.22
N LYS A 35 0.59 -13.60 -17.53
CA LYS A 35 1.15 -13.72 -18.89
C LYS A 35 1.21 -12.36 -19.59
N ARG A 36 1.76 -11.35 -18.91
CA ARG A 36 1.93 -9.98 -19.41
C ARG A 36 3.40 -9.59 -19.39
N GLU A 37 3.87 -8.93 -20.44
CA GLU A 37 5.23 -8.38 -20.50
C GLU A 37 5.36 -7.11 -19.65
N ARG A 38 4.30 -6.29 -19.63
CA ARG A 38 4.22 -5.01 -18.91
C ARG A 38 2.95 -4.97 -18.06
N LEU A 39 3.06 -4.39 -16.87
CA LEU A 39 1.95 -4.12 -15.97
C LEU A 39 1.58 -2.65 -16.16
N LYS A 40 0.60 -2.39 -17.02
CA LYS A 40 0.07 -1.02 -17.19
C LYS A 40 -0.74 -0.64 -15.96
N THR A 41 -0.75 0.63 -15.58
CA THR A 41 -1.52 1.15 -14.43
C THR A 41 -2.97 0.67 -14.44
N ALA A 42 -3.67 0.79 -15.56
CA ALA A 42 -5.06 0.32 -15.68
C ALA A 42 -5.24 -1.19 -15.40
N PHE A 43 -4.24 -2.02 -15.72
CA PHE A 43 -4.30 -3.44 -15.34
C PHE A 43 -4.10 -3.64 -13.84
N VAL A 44 -3.18 -2.89 -13.23
CA VAL A 44 -2.91 -2.95 -11.80
C VAL A 44 -4.14 -2.49 -11.02
N THR A 45 -4.77 -1.38 -11.41
CA THR A 45 -6.02 -0.89 -10.79
C THR A 45 -7.11 -1.96 -10.83
N ASN A 46 -7.41 -2.51 -12.02
CA ASN A 46 -8.44 -3.54 -12.12
C ASN A 46 -8.06 -4.82 -11.34
N LEU A 47 -6.76 -5.13 -11.24
CA LEU A 47 -6.28 -6.28 -10.46
C LEU A 47 -6.46 -6.06 -8.96
N THR A 48 -6.26 -4.82 -8.49
CA THR A 48 -6.52 -4.42 -7.11
C THR A 48 -8.00 -4.61 -6.79
N ASP A 49 -8.90 -4.11 -7.64
CA ASP A 49 -10.36 -4.25 -7.44
C ASP A 49 -10.78 -5.73 -7.36
N GLU A 50 -10.27 -6.56 -8.29
CA GLU A 50 -10.56 -7.99 -8.33
C GLU A 50 -10.02 -8.78 -7.12
N LEU A 51 -8.91 -8.32 -6.53
CA LEU A 51 -8.36 -8.89 -5.29
C LEU A 51 -9.13 -8.39 -4.06
N ASP A 52 -9.60 -7.15 -4.07
CA ASP A 52 -10.43 -6.59 -3.01
C ASP A 52 -11.77 -7.34 -2.90
N ASP A 53 -12.40 -7.68 -4.03
CA ASP A 53 -13.56 -8.59 -4.11
C ASP A 53 -13.28 -9.98 -3.50
N LEU A 54 -12.02 -10.40 -3.44
CA LEU A 54 -11.57 -11.65 -2.80
C LEU A 54 -11.14 -11.44 -1.34
N GLY A 55 -11.31 -10.24 -0.79
CA GLY A 55 -10.93 -9.86 0.57
C GLY A 55 -9.42 -9.69 0.76
N ILE A 56 -8.69 -9.36 -0.30
CA ILE A 56 -7.23 -9.18 -0.29
C ILE A 56 -6.90 -7.78 -0.80
N VAL A 57 -6.25 -6.99 0.05
CA VAL A 57 -5.75 -5.67 -0.34
C VAL A 57 -4.39 -5.84 -1.03
N LEU A 58 -4.28 -5.27 -2.24
CA LEU A 58 -3.03 -5.15 -3.00
C LEU A 58 -2.51 -3.71 -2.89
N VAL A 59 -1.25 -3.55 -2.48
CA VAL A 59 -0.59 -2.24 -2.37
C VAL A 59 0.68 -2.23 -3.20
N GLU A 60 0.89 -1.24 -4.06
CA GLU A 60 2.16 -1.05 -4.76
C GLU A 60 3.22 -0.49 -3.79
N LEU A 61 4.45 -1.00 -3.87
CA LEU A 61 5.53 -0.63 -2.94
C LEU A 61 6.60 0.19 -3.65
N ASP A 62 7.23 1.13 -2.93
CA ASP A 62 8.18 2.11 -3.49
C ASP A 62 9.40 1.47 -4.16
N ARG A 63 9.93 0.40 -3.55
CA ARG A 63 11.06 -0.38 -4.11
C ARG A 63 10.63 -1.39 -5.19
N GLY A 64 9.42 -1.22 -5.73
CA GLY A 64 8.79 -2.07 -6.72
C GLY A 64 8.15 -3.34 -6.15
N GLY A 65 7.20 -3.89 -6.92
CA GLY A 65 6.40 -5.04 -6.51
C GLY A 65 5.17 -4.63 -5.70
N PHE A 66 4.58 -5.60 -5.00
CA PHE A 66 3.29 -5.43 -4.35
C PHE A 66 3.24 -6.11 -2.99
N GLY A 67 2.64 -5.42 -2.02
CA GLY A 67 2.19 -5.98 -0.75
C GLY A 67 0.80 -6.59 -0.88
N LEU A 68 0.57 -7.68 -0.17
CA LEU A 68 -0.71 -8.38 -0.04
C LEU A 68 -1.05 -8.52 1.45
N ILE A 69 -2.28 -8.21 1.82
CA ILE A 69 -2.82 -8.45 3.16
C ILE A 69 -4.30 -8.80 3.06
N TYR A 70 -4.78 -9.70 3.92
CA TYR A 70 -6.22 -9.93 4.00
C TYR A 70 -6.93 -8.73 4.63
N ALA A 71 -7.99 -8.23 4.00
CA ALA A 71 -8.75 -7.08 4.47
C ALA A 71 -9.29 -7.29 5.89
N HIS A 72 -9.73 -8.51 6.24
CA HIS A 72 -10.27 -8.81 7.57
C HIS A 72 -9.25 -8.64 8.70
N LEU A 73 -7.94 -8.66 8.41
CA LEU A 73 -6.91 -8.40 9.43
C LEU A 73 -6.91 -6.94 9.87
N LEU A 74 -7.40 -6.02 9.02
CA LEU A 74 -7.59 -4.62 9.36
C LEU A 74 -8.74 -4.42 10.36
N ASN A 75 -9.69 -5.36 10.45
CA ASN A 75 -10.75 -5.30 11.48
C ASN A 75 -10.19 -5.44 12.89
N GLY A 76 -9.02 -6.07 13.06
CA GLY A 76 -8.31 -6.18 14.33
C GLY A 76 -7.41 -4.99 14.64
N ALA A 77 -7.29 -4.02 13.73
CA ALA A 77 -6.45 -2.85 13.95
C ALA A 77 -7.04 -1.94 15.04
N PRO A 78 -6.22 -1.36 15.93
CA PRO A 78 -6.69 -0.39 16.91
C PRO A 78 -7.43 0.78 16.24
N THR A 79 -8.63 1.08 16.71
CA THR A 79 -9.38 2.24 16.22
C THR A 79 -8.72 3.52 16.70
N VAL A 80 -8.28 4.35 15.75
CA VAL A 80 -7.78 5.70 16.04
C VAL A 80 -8.96 6.68 16.02
N LYS A 81 -9.08 7.51 17.05
CA LYS A 81 -10.18 8.49 17.18
C LYS A 81 -9.68 9.91 16.94
N ALA A 82 -10.21 10.56 15.91
CA ALA A 82 -9.89 11.95 15.58
C ALA A 82 -10.16 12.91 16.77
N GLN A 83 -11.23 12.67 17.53
CA GLN A 83 -11.54 13.48 18.71
C GLN A 83 -10.49 13.36 19.84
N THR A 84 -9.72 12.28 19.87
CA THR A 84 -8.64 12.12 20.85
C THR A 84 -7.35 12.76 20.36
N LEU A 85 -7.02 12.56 19.07
CA LEU A 85 -5.70 12.95 18.54
C LEU A 85 -5.67 14.32 17.88
N LEU A 86 -6.77 14.78 17.27
CA LEU A 86 -6.81 15.96 16.41
C LEU A 86 -7.76 17.05 16.91
N LYS A 87 -8.37 16.90 18.10
CA LYS A 87 -9.38 17.85 18.59
C LYS A 87 -8.85 19.28 18.70
N ASN A 88 -7.61 19.44 19.15
CA ASN A 88 -7.00 20.77 19.29
C ASN A 88 -6.63 21.32 17.91
N ASP A 89 -6.03 20.50 17.06
CA ASP A 89 -5.67 20.89 15.69
C ASP A 89 -6.90 21.34 14.89
N LEU A 90 -8.00 20.60 14.96
CA LEU A 90 -9.25 20.96 14.30
C LEU A 90 -9.80 22.31 14.82
N ASN A 91 -9.70 22.59 16.12
CA ASN A 91 -10.09 23.86 16.70
C ASN A 91 -9.16 25.01 16.27
N ASP A 92 -7.87 24.75 16.15
CA ASP A 92 -6.87 25.73 15.77
C ASP A 92 -6.91 26.05 14.28
N ILE A 93 -7.17 25.06 13.42
CA ILE A 93 -7.46 25.29 11.99
C ILE A 93 -8.69 26.18 11.85
N LYS A 94 -9.78 25.88 12.58
CA LYS A 94 -11.01 26.68 12.56
C LYS A 94 -10.80 28.13 13.01
N LYS A 95 -9.84 28.36 13.92
CA LYS A 95 -9.48 29.69 14.44
C LYS A 95 -8.31 30.33 13.70
N HIS A 96 -7.86 29.74 12.60
CA HIS A 96 -6.69 30.18 11.81
C HIS A 96 -5.40 30.31 12.64
N ARG A 97 -5.26 29.48 13.68
CA ARG A 97 -4.07 29.37 14.54
C ARG A 97 -3.11 28.24 14.14
N LYS A 98 -3.59 27.31 13.32
CA LYS A 98 -2.79 26.25 12.67
C LYS A 98 -3.16 26.22 11.20
N THR A 99 -2.18 26.07 10.33
CA THR A 99 -2.35 25.97 8.88
C THR A 99 -2.04 24.54 8.40
N PHE A 100 -2.47 24.20 7.18
CA PHE A 100 -2.11 22.89 6.60
C PHE A 100 -0.61 22.76 6.33
N LYS A 101 0.11 23.87 6.14
CA LYS A 101 1.58 23.86 6.05
C LYS A 101 2.22 23.41 7.38
N ASP A 102 1.66 23.82 8.52
CA ASP A 102 2.13 23.36 9.83
C ASP A 102 1.90 21.84 10.00
N ILE A 103 0.82 21.30 9.42
CA ILE A 103 0.52 19.86 9.40
C ILE A 103 1.50 19.12 8.47
N GLU A 104 1.78 19.66 7.28
CA GLU A 104 2.77 19.08 6.35
C GLU A 104 4.15 18.99 7.01
N ASN A 105 4.61 20.04 7.70
CA ASN A 105 5.88 20.01 8.44
C ASN A 105 5.88 18.91 9.52
N GLU A 106 4.79 18.79 10.29
CA GLU A 106 4.65 17.75 11.33
C GLU A 106 4.72 16.32 10.74
N LEU A 107 4.23 16.11 9.52
CA LEU A 107 4.28 14.82 8.84
C LEU A 107 5.66 14.52 8.20
N SER A 108 6.38 15.55 7.77
CA SER A 108 7.70 15.41 7.14
C SER A 108 8.81 15.07 8.15
N ASP A 109 8.74 15.55 9.39
CA ASP A 109 9.74 15.30 10.44
C ASP A 109 9.83 13.82 10.89
N GLY A 110 8.91 12.96 10.46
CA GLY A 110 8.87 11.53 10.80
C GLY A 110 9.47 10.57 9.75
N SER A 111 9.94 11.09 8.61
CA SER A 111 10.51 10.28 7.52
C SER A 111 12.03 10.43 7.52
N ASN A 112 12.75 9.59 8.27
CA ASN A 112 14.18 9.41 8.04
C ASN A 112 14.35 8.69 6.69
N ASP A 113 14.39 9.46 5.61
CA ASP A 113 15.08 9.04 4.39
C ASP A 113 16.59 9.10 4.69
N ASP A 114 17.09 8.07 5.38
CA ASP A 114 18.52 7.76 5.38
C ASP A 114 18.87 7.20 3.99
N ASP A 115 18.83 8.07 2.97
CA ASP A 115 19.58 7.88 1.74
C ASP A 115 21.04 8.21 2.07
N ASP A 116 21.72 7.25 2.71
CA ASP A 116 23.18 7.19 2.71
C ASP A 116 23.61 6.92 1.25
N ASP A 117 23.88 8.00 0.54
CA ASP A 117 24.56 8.01 -0.74
C ASP A 117 25.86 7.19 -0.62
N ASN A 118 25.94 6.12 -1.42
CA ASN A 118 27.18 5.40 -1.70
C ASN A 118 28.21 6.38 -2.28
N ASP A 119 29.15 6.85 -1.47
CA ASP A 119 30.39 7.45 -1.94
C ASP A 119 31.46 6.35 -2.09
N ASP A 120 31.25 5.47 -3.09
CA ASP A 120 32.30 4.57 -3.59
C ASP A 120 33.35 5.42 -4.32
N SER A 121 34.39 5.82 -3.59
CA SER A 121 35.61 6.39 -4.16
C SER A 121 36.45 5.30 -4.85
N PHE A 122 36.78 5.56 -6.11
CA PHE A 122 37.57 4.79 -7.09
C PHE A 122 38.80 4.02 -6.58
#